data_AF-A0A818ASA8-F1
#
_entry.id   AF-A0A818ASA8-F1
#
_cell.length_a   1.000
_cell.length_b   1.000
_cell.length_c   1.000
_cell.angle_alpha   90.00
_cell.angle_beta   90.00
_cell.angle_gamma   90.00
#
_symmetry.space_group_name_H-M   'P 1'
#
loop_
_entity.id
_entity.type
_entity.pdbx_description
1 polymer ?
#
loop_
_entity_poly.entity_id
_entity_poly.type
_entity_poly.pdbx_seq_one_letter_code
_entity_poly.pdbx_strand_id
1 'polypeptide(L)'
;EIGTFTGYTSLTIALALPSDGQVITCDIDGQYIRQDLWRKAGVDEKITLRLEPAIQILEKLIEEHGDGSFDFIFIDADKVNYLRCYELSIRLVRSNGLIVIDNTL
;
A
#
# COMPACT_ATOMS: atom_id res chain seq x y z
N GLU A 1 -0.10 -0.90 0.16
CA GLU A 1 -1.20 -0.65 -0.81
C GLU A 1 -0.70 0.38 -1.80
N ILE A 2 -0.90 0.12 -3.09
CA ILE A 2 -0.49 0.98 -4.18
C ILE A 2 -1.77 1.46 -4.88
N GLY A 3 -2.05 2.76 -4.78
CA GLY A 3 -3.34 3.35 -5.12
C GLY A 3 -4.22 3.45 -3.88
N THR A 4 -4.35 4.66 -3.33
CA THR A 4 -5.12 4.93 -2.09
C THR A 4 -6.52 5.42 -2.42
N PHE A 5 -6.64 6.30 -3.41
CA PHE A 5 -7.83 7.05 -3.78
C PHE A 5 -8.56 7.67 -2.58
N THR A 6 -9.67 7.08 -2.14
CA THR A 6 -10.44 7.58 -0.98
C THR A 6 -9.96 7.00 0.36
N GLY A 7 -9.13 5.96 0.33
CA GLY A 7 -8.60 5.28 1.49
C GLY A 7 -9.45 4.11 1.99
N TYR A 8 -10.40 3.62 1.19
CA TYR A 8 -11.28 2.51 1.56
C TYR A 8 -10.52 1.19 1.75
N THR A 9 -9.64 0.85 0.81
CA THR A 9 -8.84 -0.36 0.88
C THR A 9 -7.82 -0.29 2.03
N SER A 10 -7.13 0.85 2.21
CA SER A 10 -6.27 1.10 3.39
C SER A 10 -7.00 0.88 4.71
N LEU A 11 -8.20 1.46 4.83
CA LEU A 11 -9.06 1.31 6.01
C LEU A 11 -9.42 -0.15 6.25
N THR A 12 -9.84 -0.85 5.20
CA THR A 12 -10.25 -2.26 5.28
C THR A 12 -9.11 -3.14 5.75
N ILE A 13 -7.91 -2.94 5.20
CA ILE A 13 -6.71 -3.67 5.61
C ILE A 13 -6.38 -3.35 7.08
N ALA A 14 -6.34 -2.07 7.46
CA ALA A 14 -5.97 -1.65 8.81
C ALA A 14 -6.93 -2.18 9.91
N LEU A 15 -8.21 -2.31 9.60
CA LEU A 15 -9.22 -2.91 10.46
C LEU A 15 -9.02 -4.42 10.65
N ALA A 16 -8.52 -5.12 9.63
CA ALA A 16 -8.26 -6.56 9.69
C ALA A 16 -6.93 -6.92 10.36
N LEU A 17 -5.98 -5.97 10.41
CA LEU A 17 -4.67 -6.19 11.00
C LEU A 17 -4.71 -6.29 12.54
N PRO A 18 -3.77 -7.05 13.14
CA PRO A 18 -3.47 -6.97 14.58
C PRO A 18 -3.20 -5.55 15.07
N SER A 19 -3.15 -5.33 16.38
CA SER A 19 -2.93 -4.00 16.97
C SER A 19 -1.60 -3.36 16.58
N ASP A 20 -0.56 -4.17 16.38
CA ASP A 20 0.78 -3.78 15.97
C ASP A 20 0.99 -3.79 14.45
N GLY A 21 -0.03 -4.19 13.67
CA GLY A 21 0.05 -4.22 12.22
C GLY A 21 0.10 -2.81 11.62
N GLN A 22 0.82 -2.68 10.50
CA GLN A 22 1.04 -1.42 9.81
C GLN A 22 0.63 -1.53 8.34
N VAL A 23 0.08 -0.45 7.80
CA VAL A 23 -0.26 -0.27 6.39
C VAL A 23 0.51 0.93 5.88
N ILE A 24 1.36 0.69 4.88
CA ILE A 24 1.88 1.78 4.05
C ILE A 24 1.00 1.85 2.81
N THR A 25 0.41 3.02 2.57
CA THR A 25 -0.41 3.29 1.41
C THR A 25 0.13 4.47 0.62
N CYS A 26 0.01 4.41 -0.70
CA CYS A 26 0.50 5.46 -1.56
C CYS A 26 -0.42 5.85 -2.70
N ASP A 27 -0.31 7.12 -3.08
CA ASP A 27 -1.01 7.72 -4.22
C ASP A 27 -0.18 8.89 -4.76
N ILE A 28 -0.50 9.35 -5.97
CA ILE A 28 0.16 10.54 -6.56
C ILE A 28 -0.33 11.83 -5.88
N ASP A 29 -1.62 11.89 -5.53
CA ASP A 29 -2.21 13.04 -4.89
C ASP A 29 -3.17 12.65 -3.75
N GLY A 30 -3.37 13.59 -2.83
CA GLY A 30 -4.23 13.41 -1.66
C GLY A 30 -5.64 13.97 -1.81
N GLN A 31 -6.08 14.38 -3.01
CA GLN A 31 -7.30 15.18 -3.18
C GLN A 31 -8.54 14.45 -2.65
N TYR A 32 -8.61 13.14 -2.85
CA TYR A 32 -9.79 12.33 -2.51
C TYR A 32 -9.64 11.57 -1.20
N ILE A 33 -8.45 11.58 -0.58
CA ILE A 33 -8.15 10.74 0.58
C ILE A 33 -8.93 11.21 1.79
N ARG A 34 -9.65 10.28 2.43
CA ARG A 34 -10.50 10.54 3.58
C ARG A 34 -9.88 10.04 4.89
N GLN A 35 -8.75 10.63 5.29
CA GLN A 35 -8.09 10.30 6.56
C GLN A 35 -8.99 10.51 7.79
N ASP A 36 -10.01 11.37 7.69
CA ASP A 36 -11.00 11.55 8.76
C ASP A 36 -11.78 10.25 9.04
N LEU A 37 -11.97 9.39 8.05
CA LEU A 37 -12.61 8.09 8.22
C LEU A 37 -11.68 7.10 8.93
N TRP A 38 -10.37 7.15 8.69
CA TRP A 38 -9.38 6.33 9.42
C TRP A 38 -9.36 6.68 10.91
N ARG A 39 -9.39 7.99 11.24
CA ARG A 39 -9.47 8.48 12.63
C ARG A 39 -10.78 8.08 13.30
N LYS A 40 -11.91 8.21 12.61
CA LYS A 40 -13.22 7.78 13.12
C LYS A 40 -13.27 6.28 13.40
N ALA A 41 -12.55 5.48 12.62
CA ALA A 41 -12.43 4.05 12.83
C ALA A 41 -11.37 3.66 13.88
N GLY A 42 -10.56 4.61 14.37
CA GLY A 42 -9.53 4.37 15.37
C GLY A 42 -8.33 3.56 14.86
N VAL A 43 -8.02 3.65 13.57
CA VAL A 43 -6.91 2.89 12.94
C VAL A 43 -5.89 3.79 12.24
N ASP A 44 -5.98 5.11 12.39
CA ASP A 44 -5.09 6.05 11.71
C ASP A 44 -3.62 5.87 12.11
N GLU A 45 -3.36 5.45 13.35
CA GLU A 45 -2.00 5.13 13.83
C GLU A 45 -1.37 3.92 13.12
N LYS A 46 -2.18 3.06 12.46
CA LYS A 46 -1.68 1.94 11.66
C LYS A 46 -1.39 2.32 10.22
N ILE A 47 -1.83 3.50 9.75
CA ILE A 47 -1.80 3.85 8.32
C ILE A 47 -0.80 4.98 8.09
N THR A 48 0.26 4.68 7.34
CA THR A 48 1.21 5.67 6.83
C THR A 48 0.91 5.96 5.37
N LEU A 49 0.46 7.19 5.09
CA LEU A 49 0.25 7.69 3.72
C LEU A 49 1.54 8.30 3.15
N ARG A 50 1.89 7.93 1.91
CA ARG A 50 2.98 8.54 1.12
C ARG A 50 2.45 9.08 -0.21
N LEU A 51 2.67 10.37 -0.48
CA LEU A 51 2.16 11.06 -1.67
C LEU A 51 3.27 11.33 -2.69
N GLU A 52 3.58 10.32 -3.50
CA GLU A 52 4.58 10.34 -4.57
C GLU A 52 4.23 9.26 -5.60
N PRO A 53 4.83 9.26 -6.81
CA PRO A 53 4.63 8.17 -7.77
C PRO A 53 4.95 6.79 -7.17
N ALA A 54 4.07 5.81 -7.41
CA ALA A 54 4.15 4.47 -6.83
C ALA A 54 5.55 3.84 -6.94
N ILE A 55 6.16 3.94 -8.11
CA ILE A 55 7.50 3.40 -8.39
C ILE A 55 8.57 3.98 -7.45
N GLN A 56 8.55 5.30 -7.24
CA GLN A 56 9.53 5.96 -6.37
C GLN A 56 9.35 5.51 -4.91
N ILE A 57 8.09 5.32 -4.49
CA ILE A 57 7.80 4.83 -3.15
C ILE A 57 8.28 3.40 -2.98
N LEU A 58 8.02 2.51 -3.95
CA LEU A 58 8.49 1.13 -3.88
C LEU A 58 10.02 1.04 -3.85
N GLU A 59 10.72 1.86 -4.65
CA GLU A 59 12.19 1.94 -4.62
C GLU A 59 12.69 2.41 -3.24
N LYS A 60 12.09 3.45 -2.66
CA LYS A 60 12.41 3.91 -1.29
C LYS A 60 12.11 2.86 -0.23
N LEU A 61 10.98 2.15 -0.34
CA LEU A 61 10.64 1.10 0.62
C LEU A 61 11.65 -0.06 0.59
N ILE A 62 12.18 -0.39 -0.59
CA ILE A 62 13.26 -1.38 -0.73
C ILE A 62 14.52 -0.88 -0.02
N GLU A 63 14.87 0.40 -0.17
CA GLU A 63 16.04 0.99 0.51
C GLU A 63 15.86 1.07 2.04
N GLU A 64 14.66 1.44 2.49
CA GLU A 64 14.33 1.65 3.91
C GLU A 64 14.18 0.34 4.69
N HIS A 65 13.56 -0.68 4.09
CA HIS A 65 13.15 -1.91 4.77
C HIS A 65 13.88 -3.17 4.27
N GLY A 66 14.51 -3.10 3.10
CA GLY A 66 15.13 -4.25 2.45
C GLY A 66 14.14 -5.19 1.78
N ASP A 67 14.70 -6.19 1.10
CA ASP A 67 13.94 -7.25 0.42
C ASP A 67 13.21 -8.14 1.44
N GLY A 68 12.01 -8.61 1.10
CA GLY A 68 11.22 -9.51 1.92
C GLY A 68 10.70 -8.92 3.22
N SER A 69 10.44 -7.61 3.25
CA SER A 69 10.01 -6.86 4.43
C SER A 69 8.49 -6.73 4.58
N PHE A 70 7.70 -7.13 3.58
CA PHE A 70 6.23 -7.01 3.58
C PHE A 70 5.53 -8.37 3.54
N ASP A 71 4.48 -8.54 4.35
CA ASP A 71 3.61 -9.73 4.35
C ASP A 71 2.60 -9.74 3.19
N PHE A 72 2.09 -8.57 2.85
CA PHE A 72 0.97 -8.37 1.94
C PHE A 72 1.14 -7.08 1.12
N ILE A 73 0.91 -7.17 -0.18
CA ILE A 73 0.93 -6.03 -1.09
C ILE A 73 -0.32 -6.06 -1.98
N PHE A 74 -1.04 -4.95 -2.01
CA PHE A 74 -2.20 -4.73 -2.88
C PHE A 74 -1.85 -3.70 -3.96
N ILE A 75 -2.08 -4.03 -5.23
CA ILE A 75 -1.78 -3.20 -6.39
C ILE A 75 -3.08 -2.83 -7.10
N ASP A 76 -3.46 -1.56 -7.03
CA ASP A 76 -4.61 -0.96 -7.73
C ASP A 76 -4.26 0.48 -8.15
N ALA A 77 -3.33 0.59 -9.09
CA ALA A 77 -2.80 1.87 -9.57
C ALA A 77 -2.97 2.03 -11.09
N ASP A 78 -2.16 2.88 -11.71
CA ASP A 78 -2.18 3.04 -13.16
C ASP A 78 -1.70 1.75 -13.87
N LYS A 79 -2.43 1.31 -14.88
CA LYS A 79 -2.15 0.06 -15.60
C LYS A 79 -0.84 0.08 -16.39
N VAL A 80 -0.31 1.27 -16.69
CA VAL A 80 0.96 1.41 -17.42
C VAL A 80 2.12 0.92 -16.55
N ASN A 81 2.06 1.16 -15.24
CA ASN A 81 3.10 0.77 -14.29
C ASN A 81 2.87 -0.57 -13.61
N TYR A 82 1.78 -1.31 -13.90
CA TYR A 82 1.46 -2.58 -13.22
C TYR A 82 2.63 -3.57 -13.18
N LEU A 83 3.28 -3.80 -14.33
CA LEU A 83 4.40 -4.74 -14.42
C LEU A 83 5.57 -4.28 -13.53
N ARG A 84 5.90 -2.99 -13.56
CA ARG A 84 7.00 -2.45 -12.76
C ARG A 84 6.67 -2.44 -11.26
N CYS A 85 5.44 -2.10 -10.90
CA CYS A 85 4.94 -2.20 -9.53
C CYS A 85 5.03 -3.66 -9.04
N TYR A 86 4.64 -4.63 -9.88
CA TYR A 86 4.72 -6.04 -9.57
C TYR A 86 6.17 -6.52 -9.37
N GLU A 87 7.09 -6.17 -10.26
CA GLU A 87 8.51 -6.54 -10.14
C GLU A 87 9.15 -6.00 -8.86
N LEU A 88 8.88 -4.74 -8.49
CA LEU A 88 9.35 -4.15 -7.24
C LEU A 88 8.65 -4.78 -6.02
N SER A 89 7.37 -5.10 -6.14
CA SER A 89 6.59 -5.77 -5.09
C SER A 89 7.11 -7.19 -4.81
N ILE A 90 7.58 -7.92 -5.83
CA ILE A 90 8.24 -9.23 -5.63
C ILE A 90 9.44 -9.10 -4.71
N ARG A 91 10.23 -8.02 -4.83
CA ARG A 91 11.40 -7.80 -3.98
C ARG A 91 10.99 -7.51 -2.55
N LEU A 92 9.94 -6.71 -2.37
CA LEU A 92 9.44 -6.29 -1.06
C LEU A 92 8.70 -7.40 -0.31
N VAL A 93 7.94 -8.24 -1.02
CA VAL A 93 7.16 -9.29 -0.38
C VAL A 93 8.06 -10.40 0.15
N ARG A 94 7.83 -10.86 1.38
CA ARG A 94 8.59 -11.99 1.93
C ARG A 94 8.21 -13.30 1.26
N SER A 95 9.05 -14.32 1.45
CA SER A 95 8.68 -15.71 1.15
C SER A 95 7.36 -16.06 1.84
N ASN A 96 6.44 -16.68 1.09
CA ASN A 96 5.06 -16.97 1.50
C ASN A 96 4.20 -15.73 1.84
N GLY A 97 4.59 -14.54 1.40
CA GLY A 97 3.71 -13.37 1.40
C GLY A 97 2.78 -13.36 0.20
N LEU A 98 1.83 -12.43 0.18
CA LEU A 98 0.76 -12.36 -0.81
C LEU A 98 0.80 -11.04 -1.57
N ILE A 99 0.80 -11.11 -2.90
CA ILE A 99 0.56 -9.96 -3.77
C ILE A 99 -0.83 -10.14 -4.40
N VAL A 100 -1.67 -9.11 -4.28
CA VAL A 100 -3.00 -9.03 -4.91
C VAL A 100 -3.00 -7.88 -5.90
N ILE A 101 -3.53 -8.11 -7.09
CA ILE A 101 -3.60 -7.14 -8.18
C ILE A 101 -5.05 -7.02 -8.62
N ASP A 102 -5.60 -5.82 -8.59
CA ASP A 102 -6.99 -5.56 -8.97
C ASP A 102 -7.14 -5.34 -10.50
N ASN A 103 -8.38 -5.39 -10.99
CA ASN A 103 -8.79 -5.03 -12.36
C ASN A 103 -8.00 -5.74 -13.49
N THR A 104 -7.78 -7.05 -13.34
CA THR A 104 -7.05 -7.89 -14.29
C THR A 104 -7.91 -8.50 -15.41
N LEU A 105 -9.23 -8.34 -15.36
CA LEU A 105 -10.21 -8.70 -16.40
C LEU A 105 -10.62 -7.47 -17.21
#